data_AF-A0A2V6AIM1-F1
#
_entry.id   AF-A0A2V6AIM1-F1
#
_cell.length_a   1.000
_cell.length_b   1.000
_cell.length_c   1.000
_cell.angle_alpha   90.00
_cell.angle_beta   90.00
_cell.angle_gamma   90.00
#
_symmetry.space_group_name_H-M   'P 1'
#
loop_
_entity.id
_entity.type
_entity.pdbx_description
1 polymer ?
#
loop_
_entity_poly.entity_id
_entity_poly.type
_entity_poly.pdbx_seq_one_letter_code
_entity_poly.pdbx_strand_id
1 'polypeptide(L)'
;PLKDGMNLVAKEYCACRIEENGVLILSQFAGAAEQLKRDAVLVNPYDVEQMADTILTAFRMSEAERSARMKRMRRVVSHEDVFLWVDSFLKAGASLLPRSTSARQCGVKIAQ
;
A
#
# COMPACT_ATOMS: atom_id res chain seq x y z
N PRO A 1 6.18 3.86 12.84
CA PRO A 1 7.55 3.37 12.52
C PRO A 1 8.40 4.49 11.92
N LEU A 2 9.70 4.52 12.21
CA LEU A 2 10.61 5.56 11.69
C LEU A 2 10.92 5.37 10.20
N LYS A 3 11.02 4.11 9.76
CA LYS A 3 11.05 3.67 8.36
C LYS A 3 10.43 2.28 8.29
N ASP A 4 9.52 2.05 7.36
CA ASP A 4 8.89 0.73 7.17
C ASP A 4 8.51 0.56 5.70
N GLY A 5 8.99 -0.53 5.09
CA GLY A 5 8.70 -0.82 3.67
C GLY A 5 7.23 -1.12 3.42
N MET A 6 6.56 -1.80 4.35
CA MET A 6 5.11 -2.05 4.32
C MET A 6 4.61 -2.38 5.72
N ASN A 7 3.66 -1.58 6.22
CA ASN A 7 3.07 -1.83 7.51
C ASN A 7 1.81 -2.70 7.36
N LEU A 8 1.96 -4.02 7.43
CA LEU A 8 0.82 -4.95 7.34
C LEU A 8 -0.10 -4.85 8.56
N VAL A 9 0.46 -4.55 9.73
CA VAL A 9 -0.33 -4.34 10.97
C VAL A 9 -1.35 -3.20 10.79
N ALA A 10 -1.00 -2.13 10.08
CA ALA A 10 -1.93 -1.04 9.76
C ALA A 10 -3.08 -1.51 8.85
N LYS A 11 -2.80 -2.41 7.89
CA LYS A 11 -3.82 -3.00 7.02
C LYS A 11 -4.72 -3.98 7.78
N GLU A 12 -4.14 -4.83 8.62
CA GLU A 12 -4.86 -5.75 9.50
C GLU A 12 -5.77 -5.00 10.46
N TYR A 13 -5.27 -3.91 11.05
CA TYR A 13 -6.09 -3.03 11.88
C TYR A 13 -7.34 -2.53 11.14
N CYS A 14 -7.18 -2.10 9.89
CA CYS A 14 -8.32 -1.70 9.07
C CYS A 14 -9.25 -2.88 8.78
N ALA A 15 -8.70 -4.03 8.37
CA ALA A 15 -9.46 -5.21 8.00
C ALA A 15 -10.30 -5.77 9.17
N CYS A 16 -9.73 -5.80 10.38
CA CYS A 16 -10.34 -6.36 11.58
C CYS A 16 -11.33 -5.41 12.29
N ARG A 17 -11.37 -4.12 11.94
CA ARG A 17 -12.33 -3.16 12.52
C ARG A 17 -13.70 -3.23 11.85
N ILE A 18 -14.47 -4.27 12.19
CA ILE A 18 -15.81 -4.54 11.65
C ILE A 18 -16.82 -3.43 12.03
N GLU A 19 -16.73 -2.93 13.26
CA GLU A 19 -17.59 -1.84 13.78
C GLU A 19 -17.24 -0.47 13.17
N GLU A 20 -16.16 -0.37 12.39
CA GLU A 20 -15.73 0.84 11.67
C GLU A 20 -15.48 2.09 12.54
N ASN A 21 -15.50 1.96 13.86
CA ASN A 21 -15.38 3.04 14.83
C ASN A 21 -13.93 3.43 15.20
N GLY A 22 -12.95 2.93 14.44
CA GLY A 22 -11.52 3.13 14.69
C GLY A 22 -10.93 4.29 13.89
N VAL A 23 -9.88 4.91 14.44
CA VAL A 23 -8.98 5.81 13.70
C VAL A 23 -7.64 5.11 13.50
N LEU A 24 -7.07 5.22 12.30
CA LEU A 24 -5.72 4.77 12.00
C LEU A 24 -4.80 5.99 12.01
N ILE A 25 -3.90 6.06 13.00
CA ILE A 25 -2.78 7.01 13.01
C ILE A 25 -1.58 6.29 12.41
N LEU A 26 -0.98 6.86 11.36
CA LEU A 26 0.04 6.18 10.57
C LEU A 26 1.24 7.09 10.32
N SER A 27 2.43 6.53 10.48
CA SER A 27 3.66 7.23 10.09
C SER A 27 3.66 7.48 8.58
N GLN A 28 3.97 8.71 8.18
CA GLN A 28 4.17 9.07 6.77
C GLN A 28 5.31 8.28 6.09
N PHE A 29 6.20 7.66 6.87
CA PHE A 29 7.33 6.87 6.38
C PHE A 29 7.05 5.36 6.30
N ALA A 30 5.80 4.94 6.53
CA ALA A 30 5.38 3.57 6.29
C ALA A 30 4.93 3.41 4.83
N GLY A 31 5.31 2.33 4.15
CA GLY A 31 4.83 2.07 2.78
C GLY A 31 3.31 1.91 2.68
N ALA A 32 2.64 1.52 3.76
CA ALA A 32 1.18 1.50 3.83
C ALA A 32 0.56 2.91 3.72
N ALA A 33 1.31 3.96 4.02
CA ALA A 33 0.85 5.34 3.90
C ALA A 33 0.54 5.70 2.45
N GLU A 34 1.25 5.15 1.46
CA GLU A 34 0.95 5.45 0.05
C GLU A 34 -0.47 5.05 -0.34
N GLN A 35 -0.97 3.96 0.25
CA GLN A 35 -2.29 3.40 -0.01
C GLN A 35 -3.36 4.05 0.89
N LEU A 36 -3.03 4.33 2.15
CA LEU A 36 -4.00 4.73 3.19
C LEU A 36 -4.00 6.23 3.52
N LYS A 37 -3.05 7.04 3.01
CA LYS A 37 -2.88 8.47 3.33
C LYS A 37 -4.11 9.35 3.16
N ARG A 38 -5.06 8.95 2.31
CA ARG A 38 -6.29 9.71 2.09
C ARG A 38 -7.18 9.75 3.33
N ASP A 39 -7.19 8.67 4.10
CA ASP A 39 -8.16 8.47 5.18
C ASP A 39 -7.51 8.21 6.55
N ALA A 40 -6.28 7.71 6.56
CA ALA A 40 -5.44 7.63 7.75
C ALA A 40 -5.01 9.04 8.21
N VAL A 41 -4.82 9.20 9.52
CA VAL A 41 -4.24 10.42 10.07
C VAL A 41 -2.73 10.26 10.07
N LEU A 42 -2.06 10.97 9.16
CA LEU A 42 -0.61 10.88 9.01
C LEU A 42 0.11 11.66 10.10
N VAL A 43 1.19 11.10 10.60
CA VAL A 43 2.08 11.74 11.58
C VAL A 43 3.53 11.64 11.15
N ASN A 44 4.30 12.67 11.48
CA ASN A 44 5.75 12.58 11.50
C ASN A 44 6.21 11.98 12.84
N PRO A 45 6.76 10.76 12.89
CA PRO A 45 7.19 10.13 14.14
C PRO A 45 8.39 10.82 14.82
N TYR A 46 9.06 11.77 14.16
CA TYR A 46 10.11 12.59 14.78
C TYR A 46 9.55 13.80 15.54
N ASP A 47 8.26 14.12 15.36
CA ASP A 47 7.58 15.23 16.03
C ASP A 47 6.64 14.68 17.10
N VAL A 48 7.14 14.65 18.34
CA VAL A 48 6.42 14.06 19.48
C VAL A 48 5.22 14.91 19.88
N GLU A 49 5.32 16.23 19.79
CA GLU A 49 4.23 17.16 20.12
C GLU A 49 3.07 16.99 19.13
N GLN A 50 3.37 17.01 17.83
CA GLN A 50 2.37 16.74 16.80
C GLN A 50 1.71 15.38 16.96
N MET A 51 2.48 14.35 17.32
CA MET A 51 1.93 13.02 17.55
C MET A 51 0.96 13.00 18.73
N ALA A 52 1.27 13.67 19.83
CA ALA A 52 0.38 13.80 20.98
C ALA A 52 -0.91 14.52 20.61
N ASP A 53 -0.81 15.64 19.90
CA ASP A 53 -1.97 16.39 19.40
C ASP A 53 -2.82 15.54 18.46
N THR A 54 -2.17 14.79 17.58
CA THR A 54 -2.87 13.90 16.64
C THR A 54 -3.63 12.80 17.35
N ILE A 55 -3.07 12.21 18.41
CA ILE A 55 -3.78 11.24 19.24
C ILE A 55 -5.02 11.88 19.89
N LEU A 56 -4.89 13.11 20.39
CA LEU A 56 -6.01 13.84 20.97
C LEU A 56 -7.09 14.15 19.92
N THR A 57 -6.70 14.57 18.72
CA THR A 57 -7.61 14.80 17.59
C THR A 57 -8.34 13.52 17.21
N ALA A 58 -7.62 12.40 17.06
CA ALA A 58 -8.20 11.10 16.76
C ALA A 58 -9.20 10.66 17.83
N PHE A 59 -8.88 10.89 19.11
CA PHE A 59 -9.74 10.59 20.24
C PHE A 59 -11.01 11.47 20.28
N ARG A 60 -10.95 12.70 19.78
CA ARG A 60 -12.09 13.63 19.71
C ARG A 60 -12.90 13.53 18.41
N MET A 61 -12.40 12.79 17.42
CA MET A 61 -13.05 12.62 16.11
C MET A 61 -14.47 12.07 16.27
N SER A 62 -15.45 12.60 15.54
CA SER A 62 -16.84 12.12 15.62
C SER A 62 -16.96 10.69 15.10
N GLU A 63 -17.90 9.91 15.63
CA GLU A 63 -18.15 8.52 15.19
C GLU A 63 -18.43 8.44 13.68
N ALA A 64 -19.21 9.38 13.15
CA ALA A 64 -19.51 9.47 11.72
C ALA A 64 -18.24 9.62 10.87
N GLU A 65 -17.31 10.46 11.31
CA GLU A 65 -16.03 10.65 10.62
C GLU A 65 -15.14 9.40 10.71
N ARG A 66 -15.05 8.77 11.89
CA ARG A 66 -14.29 7.52 12.09
C ARG A 66 -14.81 6.42 11.16
N SER A 67 -16.12 6.21 11.17
CA SER A 67 -16.80 5.22 10.31
C SER A 67 -16.55 5.50 8.83
N ALA A 68 -16.70 6.76 8.39
CA ALA A 68 -16.48 7.13 7.00
C ALA A 68 -15.04 6.87 6.54
N ARG A 69 -14.04 7.24 7.36
CA ARG A 69 -12.62 6.98 7.08
C ARG A 69 -12.33 5.48 7.05
N MET A 70 -12.79 4.74 8.06
CA MET A 70 -12.52 3.30 8.17
C MET A 70 -13.15 2.50 7.03
N LYS A 71 -14.40 2.81 6.62
CA LYS A 71 -15.05 2.21 5.45
C LYS A 71 -14.21 2.35 4.19
N ARG A 72 -13.68 3.55 3.94
CA ARG A 72 -12.84 3.82 2.77
C ARG A 72 -11.50 3.09 2.83
N MET A 73 -10.83 3.09 3.98
CA MET A 73 -9.59 2.33 4.17
C MET A 73 -9.79 0.83 4.00
N ARG A 74 -10.87 0.27 4.56
CA ARG A 74 -11.23 -1.15 4.37
C ARG A 74 -11.44 -1.49 2.91
N ARG A 75 -12.09 -0.61 2.15
CA ARG A 75 -12.26 -0.78 0.70
C ARG A 75 -10.91 -0.78 -0.02
N VAL A 76 -9.99 0.13 0.33
CA VAL A 76 -8.64 0.12 -0.26
C VAL A 76 -7.92 -1.20 0.05
N VAL A 77 -7.91 -1.62 1.32
CA VAL A 77 -7.26 -2.88 1.74
C VAL A 77 -7.88 -4.10 1.05
N SER A 78 -9.19 -4.11 0.81
CA SER A 78 -9.85 -5.22 0.13
C SER A 78 -9.57 -5.27 -1.37
N HIS A 79 -9.23 -4.15 -2.00
CA HIS A 79 -8.94 -4.07 -3.44
C HIS A 79 -7.46 -4.21 -3.74
N GLU A 80 -6.56 -4.00 -2.77
CA GLU A 80 -5.11 -4.08 -2.97
C GLU A 80 -4.54 -5.28 -2.22
N ASP A 81 -4.99 -6.47 -2.63
CA ASP A 81 -4.61 -7.74 -2.05
C ASP A 81 -3.21 -8.22 -2.48
N VAL A 82 -2.75 -9.29 -1.84
CA VAL A 82 -1.44 -9.91 -2.11
C VAL A 82 -1.35 -10.45 -3.55
N PHE A 83 -2.46 -10.89 -4.13
CA PHE A 83 -2.49 -11.46 -5.48
C PHE A 83 -2.23 -10.40 -6.55
N LEU A 84 -2.81 -9.21 -6.38
CA LEU A 84 -2.53 -8.06 -7.23
C LEU A 84 -1.06 -7.63 -7.17
N TRP A 85 -0.47 -7.66 -5.98
CA TRP A 85 0.96 -7.39 -5.85
C TRP A 85 1.82 -8.43 -6.58
N VAL A 86 1.53 -9.74 -6.41
CA VAL A 86 2.26 -10.81 -7.09
C VAL A 86 2.12 -10.70 -8.61
N ASP A 87 0.90 -10.49 -9.11
CA ASP A 87 0.64 -10.34 -10.54
C ASP A 87 1.36 -9.11 -11.13
N SER A 88 1.33 -7.98 -10.44
CA SER A 88 2.08 -6.77 -10.83
C SER A 88 3.58 -7.02 -10.86
N PHE A 89 4.13 -7.69 -9.84
CA PHE A 89 5.55 -8.01 -9.75
C PHE A 89 6.00 -8.96 -10.88
N LEU A 90 5.23 -10.03 -11.14
CA LEU A 90 5.54 -10.98 -12.21
C LEU A 90 5.42 -10.33 -13.60
N LYS A 91 4.42 -9.48 -13.83
CA LYS A 91 4.29 -8.71 -15.08
C LYS A 91 5.48 -7.78 -15.30
N ALA A 92 5.92 -7.08 -14.25
CA ALA A 92 7.11 -6.23 -14.32
C ALA A 92 8.39 -7.05 -14.56
N GLY A 93 8.53 -8.23 -13.96
CA GLY A 93 9.65 -9.14 -14.23
C GLY A 93 9.66 -9.68 -15.66
N ALA A 94 8.48 -10.03 -16.19
CA ALA A 94 8.33 -10.54 -17.55
C ALA A 94 8.67 -9.50 -18.63
N SER A 95 8.44 -8.21 -18.36
CA SER A 95 8.80 -7.13 -19.29
C SER A 95 10.31 -6.86 -19.35
N LEU A 96 11.06 -7.31 -18.33
CA LEU A 96 12.52 -7.20 -18.26
C LEU A 96 13.24 -8.37 -18.93
N LEU A 97 12.53 -9.46 -19.26
CA LEU A 97 13.12 -10.54 -20.04
C LEU A 97 13.39 -10.04 -21.46
N PRO A 98 14.64 -10.08 -21.94
CA PRO A 98 14.93 -9.74 -23.32
C PRO A 98 14.10 -10.65 -24.22
N ARG A 99 13.41 -10.08 -25.21
CA ARG A 99 12.84 -10.85 -26.31
C ARG A 99 14.00 -11.61 -26.95
N SER A 100 14.18 -12.88 -26.60
CA SER A 100 15.21 -13.71 -27.18
C SER A 100 14.92 -13.82 -28.67
N THR A 101 15.70 -13.05 -29.43
CA THR A 101 16.14 -13.31 -30.79
C THR A 101 15.09 -13.86 -31.75
N SER A 102 14.60 -12.96 -32.62
CA SER A 102 14.31 -13.31 -34.01
C SER A 102 15.44 -14.23 -34.49
N ALA A 103 15.09 -15.50 -34.73
CA ALA A 103 15.96 -16.44 -35.38
C ALA A 103 16.40 -15.80 -36.69
N ARG A 104 17.67 -15.40 -36.77
CA ARG A 104 18.29 -15.05 -38.04
C ARG A 104 18.08 -16.25 -38.94
N GLN A 105 17.33 -16.03 -40.01
CA GLN A 105 17.34 -16.86 -41.20
C GLN A 105 18.78 -16.86 -41.71
N CYS A 106 19.61 -17.76 -41.15
CA CYS A 106 20.95 -17.99 -41.65
C CYS A 106 20.76 -18.79 -42.93
N GLY A 107 20.68 -18.07 -44.05
CA GLY A 107 20.65 -18.65 -45.37
C GLY A 107 21.97 -19.39 -45.60
N VAL A 108 21.97 -20.70 -45.33
CA VAL A 108 22.98 -21.59 -45.88
C VAL A 108 22.63 -21.78 -47.35
N LYS A 109 23.18 -20.93 -48.21
CA LYS A 109 23.36 -21.29 -49.61
C LYS A 109 24.40 -22.39 -49.65
N ILE A 110 23.96 -23.64 -49.79
CA ILE A 110 24.84 -24.73 -50.21
C ILE A 110 25.12 -24.50 -51.70
N ALA A 111 26.33 -24.03 -52.00
CA ALA A 111 26.88 -24.05 -53.34
C ALA A 111 27.60 -25.39 -53.52
N GLN A 112 26.98 -26.29 -54.30
CA GLN A 112 27.54 -27.11 -55.38
C GLN A 112 26.48 -28.13 -55.83
#